data_AF-F5RFU5-F1
#
_entry.id   AF-F5RFU5-F1
#
_cell.length_a   1.000
_cell.length_b   1.000
_cell.length_c   1.000
_cell.angle_alpha   90.00
_cell.angle_beta   90.00
_cell.angle_gamma   90.00
#
_symmetry.space_group_name_H-M   'P 1'
#
loop_
_entity.id
_entity.type
_entity.pdbx_description
1 polymer ?
#
loop_
_entity_poly.entity_id
_entity_poly.type
_entity_poly.pdbx_seq_one_letter_code
_entity_poly.pdbx_strand_id
1 'polypeptide(L)'
;MDTQAALLIAEAREWLDKQPPAEANSARWYSLGNFQSFIAAIEADSSPQSIERASWSLGHHITDQLDWSSDYCKTISSFLQRARSILHDMQNG
;
A
#
# COMPACT_ATOMS: atom_id res chain seq x y z
N MET A 1 -11.91 -5.55 13.94
CA MET A 1 -11.15 -4.90 12.87
C MET A 1 -11.70 -3.50 12.71
N ASP A 2 -10.84 -2.50 12.72
CA ASP A 2 -11.24 -1.14 12.36
C ASP A 2 -11.79 -1.18 10.92
N THR A 3 -13.05 -0.77 10.74
CA THR A 3 -13.80 -0.96 9.49
C THR A 3 -13.08 -0.29 8.31
N GLN A 4 -12.31 0.77 8.57
CA GLN A 4 -11.58 1.50 7.53
C GLN A 4 -10.36 0.73 7.00
N ALA A 5 -9.59 0.07 7.87
CA ALA A 5 -8.44 -0.74 7.46
C ALA A 5 -8.89 -1.95 6.63
N ALA A 6 -9.98 -2.60 7.03
CA ALA A 6 -10.55 -3.71 6.28
C ALA A 6 -11.04 -3.30 4.88
N LEU A 7 -11.70 -2.13 4.77
CA LEU A 7 -12.12 -1.57 3.47
C LEU A 7 -10.91 -1.24 2.58
N LEU A 8 -9.86 -0.63 3.15
CA LEU A 8 -8.62 -0.33 2.43
C LEU A 8 -8.01 -1.61 1.82
N ILE A 9 -7.92 -2.69 2.62
CA ILE A 9 -7.39 -3.98 2.16
C ILE A 9 -8.24 -4.54 1.03
N ALA A 10 -9.57 -4.56 1.19
CA ALA A 10 -10.48 -5.12 0.19
C ALA A 10 -10.35 -4.40 -1.16
N GLU A 11 -10.36 -3.06 -1.16
CA GLU A 11 -10.19 -2.25 -2.36
C GLU A 11 -8.81 -2.43 -3.00
N ALA A 12 -7.76 -2.54 -2.19
CA ALA A 12 -6.40 -2.75 -2.67
C ALA A 12 -6.22 -4.12 -3.33
N ARG A 13 -6.82 -5.17 -2.75
CA ARG A 13 -6.85 -6.53 -3.32
C ARG A 13 -7.60 -6.55 -4.64
N GLU A 14 -8.79 -5.95 -4.69
CA GLU A 14 -9.57 -5.84 -5.93
C GLU A 14 -8.79 -5.10 -7.03
N TRP A 15 -8.09 -4.02 -6.68
CA TRP A 15 -7.26 -3.29 -7.64
C TRP A 15 -6.07 -4.12 -8.13
N LEU A 16 -5.40 -4.86 -7.23
CA LEU A 16 -4.28 -5.74 -7.56
C LEU A 16 -4.69 -6.86 -8.52
N ASP A 17 -5.85 -7.47 -8.31
CA ASP A 17 -6.38 -8.56 -9.16
C ASP A 17 -6.69 -8.09 -10.59
N LYS A 18 -6.93 -6.79 -10.79
CA LYS A 18 -7.17 -6.18 -12.10
C LYS A 18 -5.90 -5.71 -12.80
N GLN A 19 -4.72 -5.82 -12.17
CA GLN A 19 -3.50 -5.35 -12.80
C GLN A 19 -3.04 -6.31 -13.90
N PRO A 20 -2.61 -5.80 -15.08
CA PRO A 20 -1.96 -6.64 -16.07
C PRO A 20 -0.68 -7.27 -15.48
N PRO A 21 -0.32 -8.48 -15.93
CA PRO A 21 0.94 -9.12 -15.57
C PRO A 21 2.12 -8.16 -15.76
N ALA A 22 3.00 -8.11 -14.76
CA ALA A 22 4.22 -7.32 -14.85
C ALA A 22 5.39 -8.21 -15.29
N GLU A 23 6.22 -7.70 -16.18
CA GLU A 23 7.47 -8.36 -16.57
C GLU A 23 8.39 -8.47 -15.35
N ALA A 24 8.97 -9.65 -15.13
CA ALA A 24 9.84 -9.90 -13.98
C ALA A 24 11.00 -8.90 -13.92
N ASN A 25 11.31 -8.40 -12.71
CA ASN A 25 12.33 -7.37 -12.47
C ASN A 25 12.09 -6.01 -13.16
N SER A 26 10.90 -5.77 -13.71
CA SER A 26 10.52 -4.43 -14.17
C SER A 26 10.17 -3.52 -12.99
N ALA A 27 10.24 -2.20 -13.22
CA ALA A 27 9.73 -1.18 -12.31
C ALA A 27 8.33 -1.51 -11.77
N ARG A 28 7.43 -1.88 -12.69
CA ARG A 28 6.05 -2.28 -12.38
C ARG A 28 6.00 -3.51 -11.48
N TRP A 29 6.83 -4.53 -11.74
CA TRP A 29 6.88 -5.74 -10.93
C TRP A 29 7.29 -5.44 -9.49
N TYR A 30 8.33 -4.61 -9.31
CA TYR A 30 8.73 -4.17 -7.97
C TYR A 30 7.65 -3.33 -7.28
N SER A 31 7.04 -2.36 -7.98
CA SER A 31 5.97 -1.53 -7.40
C SER A 31 4.77 -2.37 -6.94
N LEU A 32 4.31 -3.32 -7.77
CA LEU A 32 3.20 -4.20 -7.42
C LEU A 32 3.57 -5.15 -6.26
N GLY A 33 4.79 -5.71 -6.25
CA GLY A 33 5.26 -6.57 -5.18
C GLY A 33 5.40 -5.85 -3.83
N ASN A 34 5.93 -4.62 -3.84
CA ASN A 34 6.01 -3.77 -2.66
C ASN A 34 4.61 -3.42 -2.13
N PHE A 35 3.67 -3.10 -3.03
CA PHE A 35 2.29 -2.84 -2.66
C PHE A 35 1.59 -4.09 -2.09
N GLN A 36 1.80 -5.27 -2.69
CA GLN A 36 1.29 -6.54 -2.16
C GLN A 36 1.79 -6.81 -0.74
N SER A 37 3.08 -6.57 -0.49
CA SER A 37 3.70 -6.78 0.82
C SER A 37 3.14 -5.81 1.87
N PHE A 38 2.91 -4.56 1.47
CA PHE A 38 2.23 -3.55 2.29
C PHE A 38 0.82 -3.99 2.71
N ILE A 39 0.00 -4.47 1.77
CA ILE A 39 -1.35 -4.95 2.06
C ILE A 39 -1.33 -6.19 2.96
N ALA A 40 -0.45 -7.15 2.69
CA ALA A 40 -0.33 -8.36 3.48
C ALA A 40 0.08 -8.07 4.95
N ALA A 41 0.92 -7.05 5.18
CA ALA A 41 1.30 -6.65 6.52
C ALA A 41 0.12 -6.10 7.33
N ILE A 42 -0.70 -5.22 6.73
CA ILE A 42 -1.87 -4.62 7.39
C ILE A 42 -2.99 -5.65 7.60
N GLU A 43 -3.12 -6.60 6.67
CA GLU A 43 -4.08 -7.70 6.76
C GLU A 43 -3.73 -8.70 7.87
N ALA A 44 -2.44 -9.02 8.02
CA ALA A 44 -1.97 -9.91 9.08
C ALA A 44 -2.09 -9.27 10.48
N ASP A 45 -1.82 -7.97 10.57
CA ASP A 45 -1.95 -7.19 11.79
C ASP A 45 -2.39 -5.76 11.46
N SER A 46 -3.61 -5.40 11.87
CA SER A 46 -4.16 -4.06 11.66
C SER A 46 -3.91 -3.12 12.84
N SER A 47 -2.93 -3.40 13.70
CA SER A 47 -2.49 -2.49 14.76
C SER A 47 -1.88 -1.21 14.17
N PRO A 48 -1.95 -0.07 14.89
CA PRO A 48 -1.27 1.17 14.49
C PRO A 48 0.21 0.96 14.15
N GLN A 49 0.93 0.15 14.94
CA GLN A 49 2.35 -0.12 14.75
C GLN A 49 2.63 -0.93 13.48
N SER A 50 1.73 -1.81 13.08
CA SER A 50 1.84 -2.53 11.81
C SER A 50 1.59 -1.60 10.63
N ILE A 51 0.53 -0.79 10.68
CA ILE A 51 0.19 0.18 9.63
C ILE A 51 1.31 1.21 9.45
N GLU A 52 1.89 1.70 10.54
CA GLU A 52 3.03 2.62 10.52
C GLU A 52 4.24 2.01 9.81
N ARG A 53 4.67 0.80 10.23
CA ARG A 53 5.81 0.11 9.64
C ARG A 53 5.60 -0.20 8.15
N ALA A 54 4.41 -0.71 7.80
CA ALA A 54 4.05 -0.98 6.41
C ALA A 54 4.08 0.30 5.56
N SER A 55 3.50 1.38 6.07
CA SER A 55 3.47 2.69 5.40
C SER A 55 4.85 3.32 5.26
N TRP A 56 5.73 3.13 6.23
CA TRP A 56 7.12 3.58 6.15
C TRP A 56 7.88 2.82 5.08
N SER A 57 7.78 1.49 5.07
CA SER A 57 8.46 0.63 4.08
C SER A 57 8.00 0.92 2.65
N LEU A 58 6.67 0.97 2.42
CA LEU A 58 6.16 1.32 1.09
C LEU A 58 6.62 2.72 0.69
N GLY A 59 6.47 3.72 1.57
CA GLY A 59 6.88 5.10 1.34
C GLY A 59 8.36 5.25 0.95
N HIS A 60 9.25 4.50 1.59
CA HIS A 60 10.67 4.49 1.24
C HIS A 60 10.89 3.98 -0.21
N HIS A 61 10.22 2.91 -0.61
CA HIS A 61 10.26 2.43 -1.99
C HIS A 61 9.65 3.42 -3.00
N ILE A 62 8.68 4.24 -2.56
CA ILE A 62 8.12 5.32 -3.39
C ILE A 62 9.16 6.38 -3.70
N THR A 63 9.87 6.85 -2.68
CA THR A 63 10.80 7.97 -2.80
C THR A 63 12.10 7.59 -3.52
N ASP A 64 12.59 6.36 -3.32
CA ASP A 64 13.98 6.03 -3.68
C ASP A 64 14.15 5.30 -5.02
N GLN A 65 13.09 4.66 -5.57
CA GLN A 65 13.32 3.59 -6.56
C GLN A 65 12.95 3.90 -8.02
N LEU A 66 12.03 4.81 -8.37
CA LEU A 66 11.49 4.83 -9.75
C LEU A 66 11.03 6.20 -10.28
N ASP A 67 10.87 6.32 -11.59
CA ASP A 67 10.07 7.36 -12.24
C ASP A 67 8.58 7.09 -11.93
N TRP A 68 8.04 7.76 -10.92
CA TRP A 68 6.66 7.61 -10.43
C TRP A 68 5.60 8.29 -11.31
N SER A 69 5.95 8.68 -12.54
CA SER A 69 5.03 9.32 -13.49
C SER A 69 3.88 8.40 -13.96
N SER A 70 4.04 7.08 -13.83
CA SER A 70 3.05 6.09 -14.25
C SER A 70 1.77 6.10 -13.40
N ASP A 71 0.62 5.87 -14.02
CA ASP A 71 -0.68 5.95 -13.33
C ASP A 71 -0.86 4.93 -12.20
N TYR A 72 -0.29 3.72 -12.33
CA TYR A 72 -0.35 2.72 -11.25
C TYR A 72 0.40 3.16 -9.99
N CYS A 73 1.49 3.93 -10.14
CA CYS A 73 2.23 4.52 -9.04
C CYS A 73 1.37 5.56 -8.30
N LYS A 74 0.57 6.36 -9.03
CA LYS A 74 -0.37 7.31 -8.41
C LYS A 74 -1.40 6.57 -7.55
N THR A 75 -1.95 5.47 -8.05
CA THR A 75 -2.92 4.67 -7.28
C THR A 75 -2.30 4.07 -6.02
N ILE A 76 -1.09 3.50 -6.11
CA ILE A 76 -0.37 2.97 -4.93
C ILE A 76 -0.11 4.08 -3.90
N SER A 77 0.31 5.26 -4.37
CA SER A 77 0.47 6.45 -3.51
C SER A 77 -0.81 6.82 -2.79
N SER A 78 -1.96 6.79 -3.48
CA SER A 78 -3.26 7.07 -2.85
C SER A 78 -3.63 6.07 -1.76
N PHE A 79 -3.34 4.78 -1.94
CA PHE A 79 -3.53 3.78 -0.88
C PHE A 79 -2.62 4.03 0.32
N LEU A 80 -1.36 4.39 0.09
CA LEU A 80 -0.44 4.77 1.16
C LEU A 80 -0.95 5.97 1.97
N GLN A 81 -1.41 7.03 1.30
CA GLN A 81 -1.94 8.22 1.98
C GLN A 81 -3.18 7.88 2.82
N ARG A 82 -4.06 7.03 2.31
CA ARG A 82 -5.24 6.58 3.06
C ARG A 82 -4.86 5.77 4.29
N ALA A 83 -3.89 4.86 4.19
CA ALA A 83 -3.40 4.12 5.36
C ALA A 83 -2.81 5.03 6.43
N ARG A 84 -2.09 6.09 6.04
CA ARG A 84 -1.58 7.10 6.96
C ARG A 84 -2.70 7.91 7.63
N SER A 85 -3.77 8.21 6.90
CA SER A 85 -4.96 8.86 7.48
C SER A 85 -5.64 7.96 8.51
N ILE A 86 -5.83 6.68 8.19
CA ILE A 86 -6.39 5.69 9.12
C ILE A 86 -5.52 5.61 10.39
N LEU A 87 -4.20 5.50 10.23
CA LEU A 87 -3.25 5.48 11.35
C LEU A 87 -3.40 6.72 12.23
N HIS A 88 -3.46 7.91 11.62
CA HIS A 88 -3.63 9.16 12.34
C HIS A 88 -4.92 9.18 13.15
N ASP A 89 -6.03 8.70 12.57
CA ASP A 89 -7.33 8.65 13.26
C ASP A 89 -7.31 7.64 14.41
N MET A 90 -6.63 6.49 14.25
CA MET A 90 -6.44 5.50 15.33
C MET A 90 -5.57 6.01 16.48
N GLN A 91 -4.66 6.95 16.22
CA GLN A 91 -3.75 7.51 17.23
C GLN A 91 -4.34 8.71 17.98
N ASN A 92 -5.30 9.41 17.37
CA ASN A 92 -5.87 10.66 17.90
C ASN A 92 -7.36 10.57 18.27
N GLY A 93 -8.04 9.46 17.94
CA GLY A 93 -9.39 9.13 18.39
C GLY A 93 -9.40 8.41 19.73
#